data_AF-A0A6B0UI60-F1
#
_entry.id   AF-A0A6B0UI60-F1
#
_cell.length_a   1.000
_cell.length_b   1.000
_cell.length_c   1.000
_cell.angle_alpha   90.00
_cell.angle_beta   90.00
_cell.angle_gamma   90.00
#
_symmetry.space_group_name_H-M   'P 1'
#
loop_
_entity.id
_entity.type
_entity.pdbx_description
1 polymer ?
#
loop_
_entity_poly.entity_id
_entity_poly.type
_entity_poly.pdbx_seq_one_letter_code
_entity_poly.pdbx_strand_id
1 'polypeptide(L)'
;SCNAWTRPKARWTTTSGSAKRSQSCVRAVTGVPDEDSDECVDDSVEPNVCKSEVPTSARALDAADLLRCFSGAHDDGENGLKIAAAAEKAIIHLKTRQTSIMDFAAK
;
A
#
# COMPACT_ATOMS: atom_id res chain seq x y z
N SER A 1 22.62 31.87 10.51
CA SER A 1 21.34 31.31 10.98
C SER A 1 21.14 29.98 10.28
N CYS A 2 21.17 28.87 11.02
CA CYS A 2 21.13 27.51 10.45
C CYS A 2 19.69 27.00 10.42
N ASN A 3 19.22 26.60 9.23
CA ASN A 3 17.87 26.06 9.06
C ASN A 3 17.95 24.52 9.13
N ALA A 4 17.70 23.96 10.32
CA ALA A 4 17.63 22.52 10.52
C ALA A 4 16.28 21.98 9.99
N TRP A 5 16.28 21.42 8.78
CA TRP A 5 15.16 20.63 8.28
C TRP A 5 15.26 19.20 8.84
N THR A 6 14.51 18.91 9.90
CA THR A 6 14.38 17.55 10.43
C THR A 6 13.39 16.76 9.57
N ARG A 7 13.89 15.70 8.91
CA ARG A 7 13.05 14.67 8.27
C ARG A 7 12.10 14.05 9.31
N PRO A 8 10.79 13.89 9.03
CA PRO A 8 9.92 13.11 9.90
C PRO A 8 10.37 11.64 9.88
N LYS A 9 10.87 11.15 11.01
CA LYS A 9 11.10 9.72 11.23
C LYS A 9 9.71 9.09 11.41
N ALA A 10 9.24 8.34 10.42
CA ALA A 10 8.07 7.48 10.57
C ALA A 10 8.36 6.46 11.68
N ARG A 11 7.79 6.69 12.87
CA ARG A 11 7.90 5.80 14.03
C ARG A 11 6.63 4.97 14.07
N TRP A 12 6.76 3.68 13.75
CA TRP A 12 5.68 2.71 13.95
C TRP A 12 5.66 2.31 15.42
N THR A 13 4.58 2.65 16.14
CA THR A 13 4.32 2.16 17.50
C THR A 13 3.37 0.97 17.44
N THR A 14 3.88 -0.22 17.74
CA THR A 14 3.07 -1.44 17.87
C THR A 14 2.56 -1.54 19.30
N THR A 15 1.27 -1.30 19.53
CA THR A 15 0.65 -1.56 20.84
C THR A 15 0.33 -3.05 20.93
N SER A 16 0.94 -3.76 21.88
CA SER A 16 0.68 -5.19 22.12
C SER A 16 -0.53 -5.32 23.04
N GLY A 17 -1.72 -5.48 22.46
CA GLY A 17 -2.95 -5.82 23.16
C GLY A 17 -3.44 -7.23 22.81
N SER A 18 -3.62 -8.04 23.86
CA SER A 18 -4.29 -9.35 24.01
C SER A 18 -5.00 -10.04 22.83
N ALA A 19 -4.86 -11.37 22.81
CA ALA A 19 -5.25 -12.33 21.79
C ALA A 19 -6.76 -12.35 21.42
N LYS A 20 -7.06 -11.94 20.19
CA LYS A 20 -8.07 -12.50 19.28
C LYS A 20 -7.41 -12.46 17.90
N ARG A 21 -7.56 -13.49 17.07
CA ARG A 21 -6.96 -13.58 15.71
C ARG A 21 -7.12 -12.24 14.99
N SER A 22 -6.07 -11.42 15.00
CA SER A 22 -6.04 -10.15 14.26
C SER A 22 -5.96 -10.51 12.80
N GLN A 23 -7.11 -10.50 12.13
CA GLN A 23 -7.14 -10.47 10.68
C GLN A 23 -6.38 -9.22 10.26
N SER A 24 -5.26 -9.40 9.56
CA SER A 24 -4.49 -8.28 9.03
C SER A 24 -5.36 -7.57 7.98
N CYS A 25 -5.74 -6.33 8.26
CA CYS A 25 -6.55 -5.50 7.36
C CYS A 25 -5.75 -4.27 6.94
N VAL A 26 -5.86 -3.89 5.67
CA VAL A 26 -5.26 -2.67 5.11
C VAL A 26 -6.32 -1.57 5.10
N ARG A 27 -5.92 -0.34 5.44
CA ARG A 27 -6.76 0.87 5.40
C ARG A 27 -6.82 1.38 3.95
N ALA A 28 -7.92 1.13 3.24
CA ALA A 28 -8.14 1.73 1.93
C ALA A 28 -8.86 3.07 2.09
N VAL A 29 -8.27 4.15 1.58
CA VAL A 29 -8.88 5.49 1.55
C VAL A 29 -9.38 5.71 0.13
N THR A 30 -10.70 5.81 -0.04
CA THR A 30 -11.34 6.18 -1.31
C THR A 30 -12.02 7.52 -1.11
N GLY A 31 -11.48 8.58 -1.70
CA GLY A 31 -12.09 9.91 -1.73
C GLY A 31 -12.01 10.47 -3.15
N VAL A 32 -13.17 10.74 -3.74
CA VAL A 32 -13.31 11.60 -4.92
C VAL A 32 -13.79 12.94 -4.38
N PRO A 33 -12.99 14.01 -4.39
CA PRO A 33 -13.56 15.35 -4.29
C PRO A 33 -14.31 15.60 -5.61
N ASP A 34 -15.63 15.70 -5.52
CA ASP A 34 -16.47 16.17 -6.61
C ASP A 34 -16.19 17.67 -6.74
N GLU A 35 -15.44 18.08 -7.76
CA GLU A 35 -15.20 19.48 -8.05
C GLU A 35 -16.46 20.06 -8.68
N ASP A 36 -17.34 20.67 -7.86
CA ASP A 36 -18.27 21.75 -8.28
C ASP A 36 -19.14 22.29 -7.12
N SER A 37 -18.65 22.33 -5.88
CA SER A 37 -19.37 23.05 -4.83
C SER A 37 -18.42 23.85 -3.94
N ASP A 38 -18.48 25.18 -4.11
CA ASP A 38 -17.83 26.22 -3.30
C ASP A 38 -18.44 26.31 -1.87
N GLU A 39 -18.99 25.21 -1.35
CA GLU A 39 -19.30 25.08 0.07
C GLU A 39 -18.07 24.50 0.76
N CYS A 40 -17.58 25.17 1.80
CA CYS A 40 -16.51 24.68 2.64
C CYS A 40 -16.90 23.29 3.17
N VAL A 41 -16.40 22.23 2.51
CA VAL A 41 -16.57 20.86 2.95
C VAL A 41 -15.98 20.79 4.36
N ASP A 42 -16.81 20.47 5.34
CA ASP A 42 -16.37 20.28 6.71
C ASP A 42 -15.28 19.21 6.73
N ASP A 43 -14.03 19.64 6.97
CA ASP A 43 -12.86 18.77 7.13
C ASP A 43 -13.04 17.72 8.25
N SER A 44 -14.13 17.80 9.02
CA SER A 44 -14.49 16.84 10.08
C SER A 44 -15.15 15.56 9.58
N VAL A 45 -15.55 15.44 8.31
CA VAL A 45 -16.03 14.15 7.77
C VAL A 45 -14.82 13.25 7.57
N GLU A 46 -14.48 12.46 8.59
CA GLU A 46 -13.45 11.44 8.47
C GLU A 46 -13.70 10.63 7.19
N PRO A 47 -12.72 10.51 6.28
CA PRO A 47 -12.92 9.80 5.03
C PRO A 47 -13.39 8.39 5.35
N ASN A 48 -14.52 7.99 4.75
CA ASN A 48 -15.09 6.68 5.01
C ASN A 48 -14.06 5.61 4.63
N VAL A 49 -13.48 5.00 5.65
CA VAL A 49 -12.42 4.03 5.49
C VAL A 49 -13.02 2.64 5.59
N CYS A 50 -13.03 1.95 4.46
CA CYS A 50 -13.34 0.55 4.42
C CYS A 50 -12.11 -0.27 4.87
N LYS A 51 -12.33 -1.19 5.81
CA LYS A 51 -11.34 -2.22 6.13
C LYS A 51 -11.29 -3.21 4.96
N SER A 52 -10.15 -3.29 4.28
CA SER A 52 -9.92 -4.29 3.24
C SER A 52 -9.09 -5.44 3.79
N GLU A 53 -9.38 -6.65 3.33
CA GLU A 53 -8.50 -7.80 3.54
C GLU A 53 -7.14 -7.55 2.89
N VAL A 54 -6.06 -8.05 3.52
CA VAL A 54 -4.73 -8.04 2.91
C VAL A 54 -4.74 -8.94 1.66
N PRO A 55 -4.33 -8.44 0.49
CA PRO A 55 -4.31 -9.25 -0.72
C PRO A 55 -3.29 -10.38 -0.60
N THR A 56 -3.66 -11.56 -1.11
CA THR A 56 -2.72 -12.67 -1.32
C THR A 56 -1.63 -12.27 -2.32
N SER A 57 -0.47 -12.93 -2.27
CA SER A 57 0.61 -12.69 -3.25
C SER A 57 0.16 -12.88 -4.71
N ALA A 58 -0.75 -13.82 -4.99
CA ALA A 58 -1.34 -14.00 -6.33
C ALA A 58 -2.11 -12.75 -6.77
N ARG A 59 -3.09 -12.30 -5.97
CA ARG A 59 -3.83 -11.04 -6.24
C ARG A 59 -2.93 -9.81 -6.37
N ALA A 60 -1.82 -9.75 -5.62
CA ALA A 60 -0.86 -8.65 -5.74
C ALA A 60 -0.09 -8.69 -7.07
N LEU A 61 0.26 -9.88 -7.57
CA LEU A 61 0.87 -10.06 -8.89
C LEU A 61 -0.12 -9.72 -10.01
N ASP A 62 -1.38 -10.16 -9.91
CA ASP A 62 -2.43 -9.80 -10.87
C ASP A 62 -2.60 -8.27 -10.96
N ALA A 63 -2.52 -7.57 -9.82
CA ALA A 63 -2.56 -6.11 -9.79
C ALA A 63 -1.32 -5.45 -10.44
N ALA A 64 -0.13 -6.01 -10.25
CA ALA A 64 1.09 -5.55 -10.93
C ALA A 64 1.00 -5.75 -12.45
N ASP A 65 0.39 -6.84 -12.89
CA ASP A 65 0.13 -7.15 -14.29
C ASP A 65 -0.86 -6.16 -14.91
N LEU A 66 -1.94 -5.84 -14.19
CA LEU A 66 -2.88 -4.79 -14.59
C LEU A 66 -2.18 -3.43 -14.73
N LEU A 67 -1.33 -3.04 -13.78
CA LEU A 67 -0.54 -1.81 -13.86
C LEU A 67 0.38 -1.79 -15.07
N ARG A 68 1.01 -2.93 -15.38
CA ARG A 68 1.86 -3.10 -16.55
C ARG A 68 1.07 -2.97 -17.85
N CYS A 69 -0.08 -3.63 -17.96
CA CYS A 69 -0.97 -3.52 -19.13
C CYS A 69 -1.49 -2.10 -19.33
N PHE A 70 -1.94 -1.46 -18.25
CA PHE A 70 -2.43 -0.08 -18.29
C PHE A 70 -1.34 0.88 -18.75
N SER A 71 -0.13 0.76 -18.18
CA SER A 71 0.99 1.61 -18.55
C SER A 71 1.46 1.34 -19.98
N GLY A 72 1.53 0.08 -20.39
CA GLY A 72 1.96 -0.29 -21.75
C GLY A 72 0.99 0.12 -22.86
N ALA A 73 -0.25 0.46 -22.53
CA ALA A 73 -1.23 0.98 -23.48
C ALA A 73 -1.11 2.49 -23.74
N HIS A 74 -0.25 3.20 -22.98
CA HIS A 74 -0.07 4.65 -23.08
C HIS A 74 1.32 4.98 -23.63
N ASP A 75 1.42 5.94 -24.55
CA ASP A 75 2.68 6.31 -25.21
C ASP A 75 3.76 6.78 -24.21
N ASP A 76 3.35 7.50 -23.15
CA ASP A 76 4.22 7.93 -22.05
C ASP A 76 4.31 6.93 -20.86
N GLY A 77 3.96 5.67 -21.10
CA GLY A 77 3.84 4.64 -20.06
C GLY A 77 5.14 4.11 -19.45
N GLU A 78 6.31 4.53 -19.92
CA GLU A 78 7.61 3.95 -19.55
C GLU A 78 7.85 3.96 -18.03
N ASN A 79 7.49 5.06 -17.36
CA ASN A 79 7.63 5.16 -15.92
C ASN A 79 6.68 4.21 -15.18
N GLY A 80 5.44 4.07 -15.69
CA GLY A 80 4.46 3.12 -15.15
C GLY A 80 4.92 1.66 -15.31
N LEU A 81 5.55 1.32 -16.42
CA LEU A 81 6.16 -0.01 -16.64
C LEU A 81 7.30 -0.28 -15.66
N LYS A 82 8.16 0.71 -15.40
CA LYS A 82 9.23 0.60 -14.38
C LYS A 82 8.65 0.37 -12.98
N ILE A 83 7.56 1.06 -12.65
CA ILE A 83 6.85 0.89 -11.37
C ILE A 83 6.23 -0.51 -11.27
N ALA A 84 5.57 -0.98 -12.33
CA ALA A 84 4.98 -2.31 -12.36
C ALA A 84 6.03 -3.42 -12.18
N ALA A 85 7.16 -3.32 -12.88
CA ALA A 85 8.28 -4.26 -12.74
C ALA A 85 8.90 -4.22 -11.33
N ALA A 86 9.03 -3.03 -10.74
CA ALA A 86 9.53 -2.89 -9.37
C ALA A 86 8.56 -3.51 -8.35
N ALA A 87 7.25 -3.33 -8.54
CA ALA A 87 6.22 -3.91 -7.69
C ALA A 87 6.23 -5.46 -7.77
N GLU A 88 6.28 -6.03 -8.97
CA GLU A 88 6.40 -7.47 -9.19
C GLU A 88 7.61 -8.05 -8.46
N LYS A 89 8.79 -7.44 -8.64
CA LYS A 89 10.03 -7.86 -7.99
C LYS A 89 9.93 -7.79 -6.46
N ALA A 90 9.30 -6.76 -5.92
CA ALA A 90 9.10 -6.61 -4.49
C ALA A 90 8.17 -7.69 -3.92
N ILE A 91 7.09 -8.02 -4.63
CA ILE A 91 6.14 -9.07 -4.23
C ILE A 91 6.82 -10.44 -4.23
N ILE A 92 7.59 -10.77 -5.27
CA ILE A 92 8.35 -12.02 -5.35
C ILE A 92 9.36 -12.11 -4.21
N HIS A 93 10.14 -11.05 -3.96
CA HIS A 93 11.12 -11.02 -2.87
C HIS A 93 10.43 -11.21 -1.50
N LEU A 94 9.29 -10.56 -1.29
CA LEU A 94 8.55 -10.72 -0.04
C LEU A 94 8.08 -12.17 0.15
N LYS A 95 7.56 -12.80 -0.91
CA LYS A 95 7.11 -14.20 -0.89
C LYS A 95 8.26 -15.15 -0.53
N THR A 96 9.44 -14.98 -1.14
CA THR A 96 10.61 -15.84 -0.84
C THR A 96 11.16 -15.63 0.57
N ARG A 97 11.09 -14.41 1.10
CA ARG A 97 11.43 -14.13 2.50
C ARG A 97 10.46 -14.78 3.48
N GLN A 98 9.17 -14.71 3.19
CA GLN A 98 8.15 -15.33 4.05
C GLN A 98 8.32 -16.85 4.12
N THR A 99 8.58 -17.52 2.99
CA THR A 99 8.86 -18.96 2.98
C THR A 99 10.14 -19.29 3.75
N SER A 100 11.22 -18.53 3.53
CA SER A 100 12.49 -18.74 4.26
C SER A 100 12.35 -18.59 5.78
N ILE A 101 11.55 -17.63 6.26
CA ILE A 101 11.30 -17.44 7.70
C ILE A 101 10.46 -18.58 8.26
N MET A 102 9.43 -19.03 7.53
CA MET A 102 8.63 -20.19 7.93
C MET A 102 9.47 -21.46 8.01
N ASP A 103 10.34 -21.71 7.02
CA ASP A 103 11.22 -22.88 6.97
C ASP A 103 12.26 -22.85 8.11
N PHE A 104 12.74 -21.67 8.48
CA PHE A 104 13.62 -21.49 9.65
C PHE A 104 12.87 -21.75 10.97
N ALA A 105 11.62 -21.29 11.10
CA ALA A 105 10.83 -21.45 12.31
C ALA A 105 10.27 -22.88 12.50
N ALA A 106 10.27 -23.72 11.46
CA ALA A 106 9.84 -25.11 11.50
C ALA A 106 10.96 -26.09 11.93
N LYS A 107 12.14 -25.59 12.29
CA LYS A 107 13.34 -26.37 12.62
C LYS A 107 13.70 -26.21 14.09
#